data_AF-A0A3A0E204-F1
#
_entry.id   AF-A0A3A0E204-F1
#
_cell.length_a   1.000
_cell.length_b   1.000
_cell.length_c   1.000
_cell.angle_alpha   90.00
_cell.angle_beta   90.00
_cell.angle_gamma   90.00
#
_symmetry.space_group_name_H-M   'P 1'
#
loop_
_entity.id
_entity.type
_entity.pdbx_description
1 polymer ?
#
loop_
_entity_poly.entity_id
_entity_poly.type
_entity_poly.pdbx_seq_one_letter_code
_entity_poly.pdbx_strand_id
1 'polypeptide(L)'
;MSQNPTGQVSTAAVCAECGAEQRSDRQAACWLCGAPTAATAAGARQAAAAVPPSPTFADGRGYSFSLSTLLLVVTLAAILCGLMTIYPGVGVIVSILLAPVLVRTAKVVRRREAAGVTVSAAEKVALGVTSFGAAVVIATVVGFATFCCFCATCATFFGVSMNAAELLWLAAGAGFGAVAAIFVAVKLVKWSVRRYRRDIDVTPPRAGE
;
A
#
# COMPACT_ATOMS: atom_id res chain seq x y z
N MET A 1 -57.39 10.99 -7.01
CA MET A 1 -56.31 10.39 -7.82
C MET A 1 -55.17 11.39 -7.87
N SER A 2 -54.16 11.22 -7.01
CA SER A 2 -53.02 12.13 -6.89
C SER A 2 -51.79 11.42 -7.47
N GLN A 3 -51.29 11.89 -8.61
CA GLN A 3 -50.08 11.37 -9.23
C GLN A 3 -48.87 12.17 -8.70
N ASN A 4 -47.89 11.47 -8.15
CA ASN A 4 -46.68 12.03 -7.55
C ASN A 4 -45.51 11.81 -8.53
N PRO A 5 -45.02 12.82 -9.26
CA PRO A 5 -43.98 12.65 -10.27
C PRO A 5 -42.62 13.08 -9.73
N THR A 6 -41.92 12.21 -9.01
CA THR A 6 -40.48 12.39 -8.71
C THR A 6 -39.72 11.07 -8.77
N GLY A 7 -39.82 10.39 -9.91
CA GLY A 7 -38.84 9.38 -10.31
C GLY A 7 -37.59 10.04 -10.89
N GLN A 8 -36.79 10.73 -10.07
CA GLN A 8 -35.44 11.11 -10.49
C GLN A 8 -34.59 9.85 -10.53
N VAL A 9 -34.33 9.35 -11.74
CA VAL A 9 -33.32 8.32 -11.99
C VAL A 9 -31.97 8.94 -11.65
N SER A 10 -31.50 8.68 -10.44
CA SER A 10 -30.15 9.04 -10.02
C SER A 10 -29.17 8.24 -10.87
N THR A 11 -28.62 8.84 -11.92
CA THR A 11 -27.46 8.29 -12.64
C THR A 11 -26.34 8.17 -11.63
N ALA A 12 -26.02 6.93 -11.22
CA ALA A 12 -24.99 6.64 -10.24
C ALA A 12 -23.69 7.33 -10.66
N ALA A 13 -23.22 8.30 -9.87
CA ALA A 13 -22.01 9.04 -10.19
C ALA A 13 -20.82 8.07 -10.16
N VAL A 14 -20.12 7.96 -11.28
CA VAL A 14 -18.92 7.12 -11.42
C VAL A 14 -17.68 8.00 -11.28
N CYS A 15 -16.66 7.53 -10.57
CA CYS A 15 -15.41 8.28 -10.42
C CYS A 15 -14.67 8.40 -11.76
N ALA A 16 -14.34 9.64 -12.18
CA ALA A 16 -13.65 9.91 -13.44
C ALA A 16 -12.22 9.31 -13.53
N GLU A 17 -11.56 9.09 -12.38
CA GLU A 17 -10.19 8.57 -12.34
C GLU A 17 -10.14 7.03 -12.38
N CYS A 18 -11.07 6.35 -11.70
CA CYS A 18 -10.99 4.90 -11.50
C CYS A 18 -12.22 4.10 -11.94
N GLY A 19 -13.30 4.75 -12.38
CA GLY A 19 -14.51 4.07 -12.83
C GLY A 19 -15.36 3.45 -11.71
N ALA A 20 -15.07 3.70 -10.43
CA ALA A 20 -15.84 3.13 -9.32
C ALA A 20 -17.16 3.89 -9.09
N GLU A 21 -18.26 3.15 -8.89
CA GLU A 21 -19.57 3.69 -8.51
C GLU A 21 -19.50 4.36 -7.12
N GLN A 22 -20.02 5.58 -7.01
CA GLN A 22 -20.10 6.27 -5.72
C GLN A 22 -21.36 5.87 -4.95
N ARG A 23 -21.16 5.50 -3.68
CA ARG A 23 -22.26 5.11 -2.78
C ARG A 23 -23.12 6.29 -2.33
N SER A 24 -22.63 7.52 -2.41
CA SER A 24 -23.41 8.74 -2.14
C SER A 24 -22.75 9.98 -2.74
N ASP A 25 -23.55 10.87 -3.32
CA ASP A 25 -23.11 12.11 -3.99
C ASP A 25 -22.42 13.13 -3.07
N ARG A 26 -22.43 12.91 -1.74
CA ARG A 26 -21.86 13.82 -0.74
C ARG A 26 -20.50 13.39 -0.20
N GLN A 27 -19.85 12.38 -0.77
CA GLN A 27 -18.50 12.00 -0.33
C GLN A 27 -17.47 12.92 -0.97
N ALA A 28 -16.65 13.57 -0.13
CA ALA A 28 -15.60 14.51 -0.57
C ALA A 28 -14.50 13.84 -1.41
N ALA A 29 -14.35 12.52 -1.31
CA ALA A 29 -13.37 11.73 -2.05
C ALA A 29 -13.93 10.36 -2.44
N CYS A 30 -13.44 9.81 -3.55
CA CYS A 30 -13.79 8.46 -4.01
C CYS A 30 -13.37 7.40 -2.98
N TRP A 31 -14.29 6.49 -2.62
CA TRP A 31 -14.02 5.43 -1.66
C TRP A 31 -12.98 4.40 -2.12
N LEU A 32 -12.74 4.27 -3.43
CA LEU A 32 -11.79 3.33 -4.00
C LEU A 32 -10.41 3.96 -4.21
N CYS A 33 -10.31 5.00 -5.04
CA CYS A 33 -9.02 5.61 -5.38
C CYS A 33 -8.62 6.80 -4.48
N GLY A 34 -9.55 7.35 -3.70
CA GLY A 34 -9.30 8.53 -2.85
C GLY A 34 -9.21 9.86 -3.60
N ALA A 35 -9.47 9.89 -4.92
CA ALA A 35 -9.49 11.13 -5.68
C ALA A 35 -10.62 12.06 -5.20
N PRO A 36 -10.38 13.38 -5.08
CA PRO A 36 -11.39 14.34 -4.67
C PRO A 36 -12.52 14.41 -5.70
N THR A 37 -13.76 14.54 -5.25
CA THR A 37 -14.91 14.68 -6.14
C THR A 37 -15.06 16.12 -6.64
N ALA A 38 -15.52 16.29 -7.88
CA ALA A 38 -15.66 17.59 -8.53
C ALA A 38 -16.52 18.59 -7.73
N ALA A 39 -17.49 18.10 -6.95
CA ALA A 39 -18.30 18.91 -6.03
C ALA A 39 -17.45 19.64 -4.97
N THR A 40 -16.39 19.00 -4.48
CA THR A 40 -15.46 19.58 -3.49
C THR A 40 -14.51 20.58 -4.15
N ALA A 41 -14.13 20.34 -5.41
CA ALA A 41 -13.26 21.24 -6.18
C ALA A 41 -13.95 22.58 -6.53
N ALA A 42 -15.27 22.57 -6.74
CA ALA A 42 -16.03 23.80 -7.00
C ALA A 42 -16.11 24.71 -5.76
N GLY A 43 -16.36 24.14 -4.57
CA GLY A 43 -16.41 24.91 -3.32
C GLY A 43 -15.05 25.49 -2.90
N ALA A 44 -13.95 24.76 -3.13
CA ALA A 44 -12.61 25.23 -2.83
C ALA A 44 -12.18 26.43 -3.73
N ARG A 45 -12.68 26.50 -4.97
CA ARG A 45 -12.40 27.63 -5.87
C ARG A 45 -13.11 28.92 -5.48
N GLN A 46 -14.30 28.84 -4.87
CA GLN A 46 -15.04 30.03 -4.44
C GLN A 46 -14.47 30.65 -3.16
N ALA A 47 -13.87 29.86 -2.26
CA ALA A 47 -13.19 30.40 -1.08
C ALA A 47 -11.84 31.08 -1.39
N ALA A 48 -11.21 30.76 -2.53
CA ALA A 48 -9.91 31.30 -2.92
C ALA A 48 -9.99 32.67 -3.64
N ALA A 49 -11.19 33.18 -3.94
CA ALA A 49 -11.36 34.36 -4.80
C ALA A 49 -11.21 35.73 -4.08
N ALA A 50 -10.96 35.78 -2.77
CA ALA A 50 -10.93 37.04 -2.00
C ALA A 50 -9.56 37.41 -1.39
N VAL A 51 -8.50 36.63 -1.64
CA VAL A 51 -7.16 36.94 -1.10
C VAL A 51 -6.28 37.49 -2.24
N PRO A 52 -5.72 38.71 -2.11
CA PRO A 52 -4.81 39.26 -3.12
C PRO A 52 -3.59 38.33 -3.27
N PRO A 53 -3.10 38.11 -4.50
CA PRO A 53 -1.97 37.23 -4.75
C PRO A 53 -0.70 37.86 -4.18
N SER A 54 -0.32 37.45 -2.97
CA SER A 54 1.02 37.69 -2.46
C SER A 54 2.02 37.09 -3.46
N PRO A 55 3.10 37.80 -3.85
CA PRO A 55 4.11 37.26 -4.74
C PRO A 55 4.71 36.04 -4.05
N THR A 56 4.24 34.88 -4.47
CA THR A 56 4.81 33.60 -4.09
C THR A 56 6.09 33.55 -4.90
N PHE A 57 7.20 33.97 -4.27
CA PHE A 57 8.51 33.58 -4.75
C PHE A 57 8.42 32.09 -5.01
N ALA A 58 8.69 31.69 -6.25
CA ALA A 58 8.92 30.31 -6.60
C ALA A 58 10.18 29.90 -5.84
N ASP A 59 10.03 29.63 -4.54
CA ASP A 59 11.02 28.96 -3.74
C ASP A 59 11.29 27.69 -4.51
N GLY A 60 12.46 27.63 -5.14
CA GLY A 60 13.01 26.42 -5.65
C GLY A 60 13.04 25.47 -4.47
N ARG A 61 11.99 24.66 -4.32
CA ARG A 61 11.94 23.52 -3.42
C ARG A 61 12.94 22.54 -3.99
N GLY A 62 14.23 22.85 -3.80
CA GLY A 62 15.29 21.89 -3.85
C GLY A 62 14.82 20.76 -2.97
N TYR A 63 14.79 19.56 -3.54
CA TYR A 63 14.49 18.35 -2.81
C TYR A 63 15.50 18.24 -1.67
N SER A 64 15.18 18.82 -0.51
CA SER A 64 15.98 18.68 0.70
C SER A 64 15.66 17.32 1.26
N PHE A 65 16.18 16.30 0.60
CA PHE A 65 16.25 14.96 1.15
C PHE A 65 17.00 15.10 2.48
N SER A 66 16.31 14.82 3.58
CA SER A 66 16.95 14.83 4.89
C SER A 66 18.16 13.91 4.81
N LEU A 67 19.34 14.41 5.19
CA LEU A 67 20.60 13.66 5.20
C LEU A 67 20.45 12.27 5.84
N SER A 68 19.57 12.18 6.86
CA SER A 68 19.21 10.93 7.52
C SER A 68 18.57 9.89 6.58
N THR A 69 17.69 10.31 5.67
CA THR A 69 17.07 9.37 4.71
C THR A 69 18.07 8.89 3.68
N LEU A 70 18.96 9.78 3.24
CA LEU A 70 20.04 9.44 2.31
C LEU A 70 21.00 8.43 2.95
N LEU A 71 21.45 8.66 4.19
CA LEU A 71 22.27 7.71 4.94
C LEU A 71 21.58 6.36 5.13
N LEU A 72 20.28 6.34 5.39
CA LEU A 72 19.51 5.10 5.52
C LEU A 72 19.45 4.36 4.17
N VAL A 73 19.18 5.05 3.07
CA VAL A 73 19.14 4.42 1.73
C VAL A 73 20.52 3.88 1.33
N VAL A 74 21.59 4.61 1.62
CA VAL A 74 22.97 4.18 1.32
C VAL A 74 23.37 2.96 2.16
N THR A 75 23.10 2.97 3.47
CA THR A 75 23.41 1.81 4.33
C THR A 75 22.60 0.58 3.91
N LEU A 76 21.33 0.78 3.54
CA LEU A 76 20.49 -0.28 3.03
C LEU A 76 21.00 -0.85 1.69
N ALA A 77 21.38 0.01 0.75
CA ALA A 77 21.99 -0.40 -0.51
C ALA A 77 23.30 -1.16 -0.28
N ALA A 78 24.15 -0.70 0.65
CA ALA A 78 25.39 -1.38 1.01
C ALA A 78 25.13 -2.78 1.60
N ILE A 79 24.14 -2.92 2.48
CA ILE A 79 23.71 -4.21 3.03
C ILE A 79 23.21 -5.12 1.91
N LEU A 80 22.39 -4.63 0.98
CA LEU A 80 21.90 -5.41 -0.16
C LEU A 80 23.04 -5.86 -1.09
N CYS A 81 23.98 -4.97 -1.40
CA CYS A 81 25.17 -5.30 -2.19
C CYS A 81 26.02 -6.37 -1.48
N GLY A 82 26.26 -6.23 -0.17
CA GLY A 82 26.97 -7.24 0.61
C GLY A 82 26.23 -8.58 0.69
N LEU A 83 24.89 -8.56 0.73
CA LEU A 83 24.10 -9.78 0.70
C LEU A 83 24.20 -10.47 -0.68
N MET A 84 24.22 -9.69 -1.76
CA MET A 84 24.36 -10.20 -3.13
C MET A 84 25.73 -10.85 -3.39
N THR A 85 26.81 -10.37 -2.74
CA THR A 85 28.15 -10.97 -2.91
C THR A 85 28.29 -12.31 -2.20
N ILE A 86 27.62 -12.51 -1.06
CA ILE A 86 27.71 -13.76 -0.28
C ILE A 86 26.64 -14.76 -0.75
N TYR A 87 25.38 -14.31 -0.90
CA TYR A 87 24.23 -15.14 -1.24
C TYR A 87 23.32 -14.42 -2.26
N PRO A 88 23.62 -14.49 -3.56
CA PRO A 88 22.89 -13.73 -4.59
C PRO A 88 21.38 -14.03 -4.61
N GLY A 89 20.99 -15.29 -4.35
CA GLY A 89 19.58 -15.67 -4.27
C GLY A 89 18.81 -14.96 -3.14
N VAL A 90 19.43 -14.86 -1.96
CA VAL A 90 18.83 -14.16 -0.80
C VAL A 90 18.79 -12.67 -1.06
N GLY A 91 19.86 -12.10 -1.63
CA GLY A 91 19.93 -10.69 -2.00
C GLY A 91 18.78 -10.25 -2.91
N VAL A 92 18.47 -11.04 -3.94
CA VAL A 92 17.34 -10.76 -4.86
C VAL A 92 16.01 -10.75 -4.12
N ILE A 93 15.75 -11.80 -3.33
CA ILE A 93 14.48 -11.94 -2.59
C ILE A 93 14.30 -10.76 -1.62
N VAL A 94 15.33 -10.45 -0.83
CA VAL A 94 15.30 -9.32 0.12
C VAL A 94 15.08 -8.00 -0.63
N SER A 95 15.74 -7.78 -1.77
CA SER A 95 15.56 -6.55 -2.56
C SER A 95 14.12 -6.38 -3.05
N ILE A 96 13.50 -7.45 -3.58
CA ILE A 96 12.12 -7.43 -4.07
C ILE A 96 11.14 -7.11 -2.93
N LEU A 97 11.38 -7.66 -1.73
CA LEU A 97 10.53 -7.43 -0.56
C LEU A 97 10.71 -6.03 0.04
N LEU A 98 11.90 -5.47 -0.09
CA LEU A 98 12.23 -4.17 0.48
C LEU A 98 11.64 -3.01 -0.32
N ALA A 99 11.55 -3.14 -1.66
CA ALA A 99 10.97 -2.12 -2.53
C ALA A 99 9.56 -1.66 -2.11
N PRO A 100 8.55 -2.53 -1.91
CA PRO A 100 7.21 -2.10 -1.49
C PRO A 100 7.20 -1.51 -0.08
N VAL A 101 8.09 -1.96 0.82
CA VAL A 101 8.24 -1.40 2.18
C VAL A 101 8.74 0.04 2.09
N LEU A 102 9.78 0.29 1.30
CA LEU A 102 10.36 1.62 1.09
C LEU A 102 9.38 2.56 0.39
N VAL A 103 8.67 2.09 -0.63
CA VAL A 103 7.67 2.91 -1.32
C VAL A 103 6.55 3.32 -0.36
N ARG A 104 6.10 2.40 0.50
CA ARG A 104 5.05 2.70 1.49
C ARG A 104 5.53 3.70 2.53
N THR A 105 6.70 3.49 3.13
CA THR A 105 7.25 4.41 4.14
C THR A 105 7.50 5.78 3.55
N ALA A 106 8.07 5.86 2.34
CA ALA A 106 8.27 7.12 1.62
C ALA A 106 6.93 7.85 1.36
N LYS A 107 5.88 7.14 0.93
CA LYS A 107 4.55 7.75 0.71
C LYS A 107 3.94 8.29 2.02
N VAL A 108 4.04 7.55 3.13
CA VAL A 108 3.52 7.98 4.43
C VAL A 108 4.26 9.22 4.93
N VAL A 109 5.60 9.20 4.88
CA VAL A 109 6.44 10.31 5.33
C VAL A 109 6.16 11.56 4.50
N ARG A 110 6.18 11.46 3.16
CA ARG A 110 5.90 12.60 2.27
C ARG A 110 4.51 13.19 2.50
N ARG A 111 3.52 12.35 2.82
CA ARG A 111 2.15 12.82 3.08
C ARG A 111 2.01 13.53 4.42
N ARG A 112 2.69 13.05 5.48
CA ARG A 112 2.71 13.74 6.79
C ARG A 112 3.50 15.05 6.74
N GLU A 113 4.61 15.06 6.01
CA GLU A 113 5.38 16.29 5.76
C GLU A 113 4.55 17.31 4.95
N ALA A 114 3.79 16.87 3.96
CA ALA A 114 2.85 17.73 3.22
C ALA A 114 1.69 18.27 4.09
N ALA A 115 1.36 17.59 5.19
CA ALA A 115 0.37 18.03 6.18
C ALA A 115 0.97 18.94 7.27
N GLY A 116 2.27 19.25 7.22
CA GLY A 116 2.94 20.10 8.21
C GLY A 116 3.19 19.44 9.56
N VAL A 117 2.96 18.13 9.70
CA VAL A 117 3.20 17.39 10.95
C VAL A 117 4.65 16.92 10.99
N THR A 118 5.42 17.43 11.95
CA THR A 118 6.79 16.97 12.19
C THR A 118 6.78 15.56 12.76
N VAL A 119 7.25 14.59 11.97
CA VAL A 119 7.29 13.18 12.39
C VAL A 119 8.61 12.93 13.12
N SER A 120 8.53 12.48 14.38
CA SER A 120 9.72 12.13 15.16
C SER A 120 10.50 10.98 14.50
N ALA A 121 11.83 10.97 14.67
CA ALA A 121 12.68 9.91 14.12
C ALA A 121 12.30 8.52 14.66
N ALA A 122 11.94 8.43 15.95
CA ALA A 122 11.51 7.18 16.58
C ALA A 122 10.23 6.62 15.93
N GLU A 123 9.28 7.48 15.57
CA GLU A 123 8.04 7.06 14.91
C GLU A 123 8.30 6.62 13.46
N LYS A 124 9.21 7.28 12.75
CA LYS A 124 9.67 6.83 11.42
C LYS A 124 10.27 5.42 11.49
N VAL A 125 11.09 5.14 12.50
CA VAL A 125 11.69 3.81 12.72
C VAL A 125 10.62 2.78 13.08
N ALA A 126 9.69 3.08 13.98
CA ALA A 126 8.62 2.16 14.37
C ALA A 126 7.70 1.78 13.18
N LEU A 127 7.36 2.74 12.32
CA LEU A 127 6.61 2.50 11.08
C LEU A 127 7.40 1.62 10.09
N GLY A 128 8.71 1.83 10.01
CA GLY A 128 9.62 1.02 9.21
C GLY A 128 9.68 -0.43 9.69
N VAL A 129 9.97 -0.64 10.98
CA VAL A 129 10.12 -1.97 11.59
C VAL A 129 8.83 -2.78 11.48
N THR A 130 7.67 -2.17 11.75
CA THR A 130 6.38 -2.88 11.65
C THR A 130 6.04 -3.26 10.20
N SER A 131 6.34 -2.38 9.24
CA SER A 131 6.14 -2.66 7.81
C SER A 131 7.09 -3.74 7.30
N PHE A 132 8.35 -3.70 7.74
CA PHE A 132 9.36 -4.69 7.41
C PHE A 132 9.01 -6.07 7.99
N GLY A 133 8.62 -6.15 9.26
CA GLY A 133 8.18 -7.40 9.89
C GLY A 133 7.00 -8.03 9.15
N ALA A 134 6.00 -7.23 8.76
CA ALA A 134 4.90 -7.71 7.95
C ALA A 134 5.35 -8.23 6.57
N ALA A 135 6.28 -7.53 5.91
CA ALA A 135 6.84 -7.97 4.63
C ALA A 135 7.61 -9.29 4.76
N VAL A 136 8.41 -9.47 5.82
CA VAL A 136 9.12 -10.72 6.11
C VAL A 136 8.15 -11.88 6.32
N VAL A 137 7.07 -11.68 7.08
CA VAL A 137 6.05 -12.73 7.29
C VAL A 137 5.37 -13.11 5.96
N ILE A 138 5.04 -12.12 5.11
CA ILE A 138 4.48 -12.41 3.79
C ILE A 138 5.48 -13.18 2.94
N ALA A 139 6.75 -12.76 2.96
CA ALA A 139 7.82 -13.39 2.21
C ALA A 139 8.03 -14.85 2.59
N THR A 140 8.04 -15.16 3.89
CA THR A 140 8.25 -16.54 4.36
C THR A 140 7.07 -17.42 3.99
N VAL A 141 5.83 -16.92 4.12
CA VAL A 141 4.62 -17.67 3.73
C VAL A 141 4.60 -17.92 2.22
N VAL A 142 4.85 -16.89 1.40
CA VAL A 142 4.89 -17.02 -0.06
C VAL A 142 6.06 -17.90 -0.49
N GLY A 143 7.24 -17.71 0.08
CA GLY A 143 8.43 -18.50 -0.20
C GLY A 143 8.21 -19.98 0.09
N PHE A 144 7.66 -20.31 1.27
CA PHE A 144 7.32 -21.68 1.63
C PHE A 144 6.29 -22.29 0.66
N ALA A 145 5.23 -21.54 0.33
CA ALA A 145 4.24 -21.99 -0.65
C ALA A 145 4.86 -22.27 -2.03
N THR A 146 5.72 -21.36 -2.53
CA THR A 146 6.41 -21.55 -3.81
C THR A 146 7.37 -22.74 -3.79
N PHE A 147 8.07 -22.97 -2.67
CA PHE A 147 8.95 -24.12 -2.49
C PHE A 147 8.17 -25.43 -2.54
N CYS A 148 7.05 -25.52 -1.81
CA CYS A 148 6.18 -26.69 -1.86
C CYS A 148 5.64 -26.95 -3.27
N CYS A 149 5.21 -25.91 -3.98
CA CYS A 149 4.76 -26.02 -5.37
C CYS A 149 5.88 -26.51 -6.30
N PHE A 150 7.10 -25.98 -6.12
CA PHE A 150 8.27 -26.39 -6.90
C PHE A 150 8.62 -27.87 -6.65
N CYS A 151 8.69 -28.31 -5.40
CA CYS A 151 8.93 -29.71 -5.05
C CYS A 151 7.88 -30.64 -5.64
N ALA A 152 6.59 -30.26 -5.57
CA ALA A 152 5.51 -31.03 -6.18
C ALA A 152 5.69 -31.13 -7.71
N THR A 153 6.04 -30.02 -8.36
CA THR A 153 6.27 -29.99 -9.81
C THR A 153 7.47 -30.88 -10.20
N CYS A 154 8.58 -30.78 -9.48
CA CYS A 154 9.75 -31.64 -9.73
C CYS A 154 9.42 -33.13 -9.54
N ALA A 155 8.68 -33.49 -8.49
CA ALA A 155 8.28 -34.88 -8.25
C ALA A 155 7.45 -35.44 -9.41
N THR A 156 6.56 -34.63 -10.00
CA THR A 156 5.78 -35.04 -11.18
C THR A 156 6.63 -35.23 -12.44
N PHE A 157 7.64 -34.37 -12.65
CA PHE A 157 8.49 -34.43 -13.85
C PHE A 157 9.52 -35.57 -13.81
N PHE A 158 10.11 -35.86 -12.65
CA PHE A 158 11.13 -36.91 -12.52
C PHE A 158 10.56 -38.33 -12.38
N GLY A 159 9.24 -38.50 -12.51
CA GLY A 159 8.63 -39.82 -12.63
C GLY A 159 8.83 -40.71 -11.41
N VAL A 160 8.97 -40.12 -10.21
CA VAL A 160 8.92 -40.89 -8.96
C VAL A 160 7.60 -41.67 -8.99
N SER A 161 7.65 -43.00 -8.97
CA SER A 161 6.46 -43.84 -9.05
C SER A 161 5.63 -43.67 -7.77
N MET A 162 4.82 -42.62 -7.75
CA MET A 162 3.93 -42.31 -6.65
C MET A 162 2.63 -43.07 -6.86
N ASN A 163 2.19 -43.75 -5.81
CA ASN A 163 0.86 -44.36 -5.79
C ASN A 163 -0.19 -43.24 -5.91
N ALA A 164 -1.37 -43.56 -6.45
CA ALA A 164 -2.46 -42.58 -6.61
C ALA A 164 -2.80 -41.84 -5.30
N ALA A 165 -2.66 -42.53 -4.15
CA ALA A 165 -2.85 -41.95 -2.83
C ALA A 165 -1.83 -40.85 -2.49
N GLU A 166 -0.54 -41.05 -2.81
CA GLU A 166 0.54 -40.08 -2.57
C GLU A 166 0.34 -38.81 -3.42
N LEU A 167 -0.05 -39.00 -4.68
CA LEU A 167 -0.37 -37.88 -5.58
C LEU A 167 -1.56 -37.05 -5.04
N LEU A 168 -2.58 -37.71 -4.48
CA LEU A 168 -3.76 -37.07 -3.91
C LEU A 168 -3.42 -36.28 -2.65
N TRP A 169 -2.56 -36.81 -1.77
CA TRP A 169 -2.06 -36.10 -0.60
C TRP A 169 -1.19 -34.89 -0.97
N LEU A 170 -0.32 -35.03 -1.96
CA LEU A 170 0.50 -33.92 -2.48
C LEU A 170 -0.37 -32.81 -3.08
N ALA A 171 -1.34 -33.17 -3.93
CA ALA A 171 -2.26 -32.21 -4.53
C ALA A 171 -3.13 -31.51 -3.48
N ALA A 172 -3.64 -32.24 -2.49
CA ALA A 172 -4.41 -31.68 -1.38
C ALA A 172 -3.56 -30.74 -0.52
N GLY A 173 -2.33 -31.13 -0.19
CA GLY A 173 -1.39 -30.30 0.58
C GLY A 173 -1.01 -29.03 -0.15
N ALA A 174 -0.67 -29.12 -1.45
CA ALA A 174 -0.36 -27.97 -2.28
C ALA A 174 -1.56 -27.02 -2.43
N GLY A 175 -2.76 -27.58 -2.66
CA GLY A 175 -4.00 -26.81 -2.76
C GLY A 175 -4.33 -26.08 -1.46
N PHE A 176 -4.27 -26.77 -0.32
CA PHE A 176 -4.52 -26.16 0.99
C PHE A 176 -3.48 -25.08 1.33
N GLY A 177 -2.20 -25.34 1.04
CA GLY A 177 -1.12 -24.37 1.20
C GLY A 177 -1.33 -23.11 0.37
N ALA A 178 -1.71 -23.24 -0.89
CA ALA A 178 -2.02 -22.11 -1.77
C ALA A 178 -3.22 -21.30 -1.27
N VAL A 179 -4.32 -21.97 -0.89
CA VAL A 179 -5.51 -21.29 -0.37
C VAL A 179 -5.22 -20.56 0.95
N ALA A 180 -4.49 -21.20 1.87
CA ALA A 180 -4.07 -20.58 3.13
C ALA A 180 -3.16 -19.37 2.88
N ALA A 181 -2.20 -19.47 1.96
CA ALA A 181 -1.32 -18.36 1.59
C ALA A 181 -2.10 -17.18 0.99
N ILE A 182 -3.05 -17.45 0.08
CA ILE A 182 -3.93 -16.42 -0.51
C ILE A 182 -4.79 -15.77 0.59
N PHE A 183 -5.37 -16.56 1.48
CA PHE A 183 -6.20 -16.03 2.58
C PHE A 183 -5.39 -15.12 3.51
N VAL A 184 -4.18 -15.54 3.90
CA VAL A 184 -3.26 -14.75 4.73
C VAL A 184 -2.85 -13.48 4.00
N ALA A 185 -2.49 -13.56 2.71
CA ALA A 185 -2.14 -12.40 1.90
C ALA A 185 -3.30 -11.40 1.81
N VAL A 186 -4.53 -11.87 1.53
CA VAL A 186 -5.72 -11.00 1.47
C VAL A 186 -6.02 -10.35 2.82
N LYS A 187 -5.91 -11.10 3.92
CA LYS A 187 -6.11 -10.56 5.27
C LYS A 187 -5.04 -9.54 5.63
N LEU A 188 -3.78 -9.79 5.30
CA LEU A 188 -2.66 -8.88 5.52
C LEU A 188 -2.79 -7.62 4.67
N VAL A 189 -3.16 -7.74 3.39
CA VAL A 189 -3.42 -6.59 2.52
C VAL A 189 -4.59 -5.77 3.07
N LYS A 190 -5.71 -6.40 3.43
CA LYS A 190 -6.86 -5.69 4.03
C LYS A 190 -6.48 -5.02 5.36
N TRP A 191 -5.73 -5.68 6.22
CA TRP A 191 -5.26 -5.10 7.48
C TRP A 191 -4.30 -3.94 7.25
N SER A 192 -3.37 -4.10 6.31
CA SER A 192 -2.40 -3.11 5.89
C SER A 192 -3.04 -1.86 5.30
N VAL A 193 -4.11 -2.02 4.48
CA VAL A 193 -4.92 -0.92 3.94
C VAL A 193 -5.73 -0.24 5.04
N ARG A 194 -6.35 -1.01 5.94
CA ARG A 194 -7.10 -0.45 7.09
C ARG A 194 -6.19 0.35 8.02
N ARG A 195 -4.98 -0.14 8.28
CA ARG A 195 -3.97 0.56 9.07
C ARG A 195 -3.51 1.82 8.36
N TYR A 196 -3.24 1.74 7.05
CA TYR A 196 -2.90 2.91 6.24
C TYR A 196 -3.98 3.99 6.31
N ARG A 197 -5.27 3.63 6.22
CA ARG A 197 -6.38 4.59 6.41
C ARG A 197 -6.35 5.25 7.79
N ARG A 198 -6.17 4.45 8.84
CA ARG A 198 -6.08 4.98 10.21
C ARG A 198 -4.92 5.97 10.38
N ASP A 199 -3.79 5.71 9.72
CA ASP A 199 -2.59 6.56 9.84
C ASP A 199 -2.66 7.85 9.00
N ILE A 200 -3.57 7.94 8.02
CA ILE A 200 -3.76 9.14 7.17
C ILE A 200 -4.88 10.06 7.68
N ASP A 201 -5.83 9.54 8.45
CA ASP A 201 -6.95 10.30 9.01
C ASP A 201 -6.52 11.08 10.28
N VAL A 202 -5.30 11.63 10.28
CA VAL A 202 -4.83 12.47 11.38
C VAL A 202 -5.58 13.80 11.31
N THR A 203 -6.53 13.97 12.21
CA THR A 203 -7.24 15.24 12.39
C THR A 203 -6.20 16.31 12.74
N PRO A 204 -6.12 17.42 12.00
CA PRO A 204 -5.22 18.50 12.37
C PRO A 204 -5.57 19.00 13.77
N PRO A 205 -4.58 19.38 14.60
CA PRO A 205 -4.84 20.00 15.90
C PRO A 205 -5.72 21.23 15.68
N ARG A 206 -6.77 21.37 16.51
CA ARG A 206 -7.66 22.53 16.44
C ARG A 206 -6.84 23.77 16.81
N ALA A 207 -6.82 24.75 15.92
CA ALA A 207 -6.19 26.03 16.22
C ALA A 207 -6.96 26.71 17.36
N GLY A 208 -6.45 26.64 18.59
CA GLY A 208 -7.05 27.29 19.76
C GLY A 208 -7.00 26.55 21.09
N GLU A 209 -6.42 25.36 21.17
CA GLU A 209 -6.04 24.70 22.43
C GLU A 209 -4.55 24.89 22.74
#